data_AF-A0A820MNP2-F1
#
_entry.id   AF-A0A820MNP2-F1
#
_cell.length_a   1.000
_cell.length_b   1.000
_cell.length_c   1.000
_cell.angle_alpha   90.00
_cell.angle_beta   90.00
_cell.angle_gamma   90.00
#
_symmetry.space_group_name_H-M   'P 1'
#
loop_
_entity.id
_entity.type
_entity.pdbx_description
1 polymer ?
#
loop_
_entity_poly.entity_id
_entity_poly.type
_entity_poly.pdbx_seq_one_letter_code
_entity_poly.pdbx_strand_id
1 'polypeptide(L)'
;SYEPKTEETKQIYKILLNFIQETIGDQVPNILSDAAYEILCILKNDRLRDKERQNKIEALLLNTKLSPERFAFLINLGKQINDWSSNDEIIPNDQTENVNVQFEGSSDEENNFDDFDVSDGEEMIIDDTIQEIRVNKTNDSNQRSQTLQPRTIDALWLQR
;
A
#
# COMPACT_ATOMS: atom_id res chain seq x y z
N SER A 1 -12.77 2.83 -6.79
CA SER A 1 -13.56 1.74 -6.20
C SER A 1 -14.28 0.99 -7.30
N TYR A 2 -14.25 -0.35 -7.28
CA TYR A 2 -14.78 -1.19 -8.34
C TYR A 2 -16.22 -1.62 -8.03
N GLU A 3 -17.12 -1.42 -8.99
CA GLU A 3 -18.51 -1.85 -8.88
C GLU A 3 -18.80 -2.94 -9.94
N PRO A 4 -19.01 -4.20 -9.53
CA PRO A 4 -19.22 -5.31 -10.46
C PRO A 4 -20.53 -5.13 -11.25
N LYS A 5 -20.48 -5.34 -12.55
CA LYS A 5 -21.59 -5.08 -13.49
C LYS A 5 -22.50 -6.29 -13.69
N THR A 6 -21.97 -7.51 -13.54
CA THR A 6 -22.72 -8.75 -13.73
C THR A 6 -22.98 -9.46 -12.41
N GLU A 7 -24.00 -10.32 -12.37
CA GLU A 7 -24.32 -11.08 -11.14
C GLU A 7 -23.21 -12.07 -10.78
N GLU A 8 -22.57 -12.69 -11.78
CA GLU A 8 -21.43 -13.59 -11.61
C GLU A 8 -20.26 -12.87 -10.95
N THR A 9 -19.88 -11.71 -11.50
CA THR A 9 -18.72 -10.95 -11.04
C THR A 9 -18.97 -10.31 -9.68
N LYS A 10 -20.24 -10.00 -9.37
CA LYS A 10 -20.68 -9.59 -8.03
C LYS A 10 -20.52 -10.70 -6.99
N GLN A 11 -20.78 -11.96 -7.35
CA GLN A 11 -20.53 -13.09 -6.44
C GLN A 11 -19.02 -13.27 -6.20
N ILE A 12 -18.21 -13.21 -7.26
CA ILE A 12 -16.75 -13.33 -7.16
C ILE A 12 -16.16 -12.20 -6.31
N TYR A 13 -16.63 -10.97 -6.50
CA TYR A 13 -16.21 -9.82 -5.70
C TYR A 13 -16.58 -9.98 -4.22
N LYS A 14 -17.76 -10.54 -3.90
CA LYS A 14 -18.12 -10.87 -2.51
C LYS A 14 -17.19 -11.92 -1.90
N ILE A 15 -16.81 -12.95 -2.66
CA ILE A 15 -15.86 -13.97 -2.21
C ILE A 15 -14.50 -13.34 -1.92
N LEU A 16 -14.05 -12.41 -2.78
CA LEU A 16 -12.81 -11.65 -2.57
C LEU A 16 -12.88 -10.81 -1.29
N LEU A 17 -13.98 -10.10 -1.05
CA LEU A 17 -14.17 -9.32 0.17
C LEU A 17 -14.13 -10.20 1.43
N ASN A 18 -14.80 -11.36 1.40
CA ASN A 18 -14.77 -12.30 2.52
C ASN A 18 -13.37 -12.85 2.77
N PHE A 19 -12.60 -13.13 1.71
CA PHE A 19 -11.21 -13.54 1.83
C PHE A 19 -10.34 -12.46 2.52
N ILE A 20 -10.54 -11.19 2.18
CA ILE A 20 -9.80 -10.08 2.79
C ILE A 20 -10.22 -9.91 4.26
N GLN A 21 -11.52 -10.04 4.55
CA GLN A 21 -12.03 -9.99 5.92
C GLN A 21 -11.49 -11.15 6.79
N GLU A 22 -11.38 -12.36 6.25
CA GLU A 22 -10.77 -13.51 6.94
C GLU A 22 -9.28 -13.29 7.27
N THR A 23 -8.57 -12.49 6.46
CA THR A 23 -7.12 -12.27 6.61
C THR A 23 -6.80 -11.07 7.51
N ILE A 24 -7.47 -9.94 7.31
CA ILE A 24 -7.23 -8.68 8.06
C ILE A 24 -8.13 -8.59 9.31
N GLY A 25 -9.21 -9.37 9.38
CA GLY A 25 -10.22 -9.30 10.42
C GLY A 25 -11.33 -8.31 10.09
N ASP A 26 -12.09 -7.91 11.11
CA ASP A 26 -13.27 -7.07 10.95
C ASP A 26 -12.87 -5.60 10.71
N GLN A 27 -12.94 -5.18 9.45
CA GLN A 27 -12.60 -3.83 9.00
C GLN A 27 -13.84 -3.14 8.42
N VAL A 28 -13.81 -1.81 8.39
CA VAL A 28 -14.94 -1.05 7.81
C VAL A 28 -15.09 -1.38 6.32
N PRO A 29 -16.34 -1.39 5.79
CA PRO A 29 -16.60 -1.78 4.40
C PRO A 29 -15.78 -1.00 3.37
N ASN A 30 -15.55 0.29 3.60
CA ASN A 30 -14.77 1.12 2.68
C ASN A 30 -13.31 0.65 2.55
N ILE A 31 -12.67 0.27 3.67
CA ILE A 31 -11.29 -0.22 3.67
C ILE A 31 -11.22 -1.58 2.96
N LEU A 32 -12.19 -2.46 3.19
CA LEU A 32 -12.27 -3.76 2.49
C LEU A 32 -12.44 -3.57 0.98
N SER A 33 -13.30 -2.64 0.57
CA SER A 33 -13.51 -2.30 -0.85
C SER A 33 -12.26 -1.73 -1.50
N ASP A 34 -11.54 -0.84 -0.82
CA ASP A 34 -10.30 -0.25 -1.31
C ASP A 34 -9.18 -1.31 -1.42
N ALA A 35 -9.03 -2.17 -0.41
CA ALA A 35 -8.09 -3.29 -0.46
C ALA A 35 -8.42 -4.27 -1.60
N ALA A 36 -9.70 -4.59 -1.78
CA ALA A 36 -10.16 -5.45 -2.87
C ALA A 36 -9.87 -4.84 -4.23
N TYR A 37 -10.09 -3.54 -4.39
CA TYR A 37 -9.76 -2.80 -5.61
C TYR A 37 -8.27 -2.91 -5.94
N GLU A 38 -7.40 -2.63 -4.97
CA GLU A 38 -5.95 -2.69 -5.19
C GLU A 38 -5.45 -4.11 -5.49
N ILE A 39 -6.00 -5.12 -4.83
CA ILE A 39 -5.69 -6.52 -5.14
C ILE A 39 -6.06 -6.83 -6.60
N LEU A 40 -7.22 -6.37 -7.08
CA LEU A 40 -7.61 -6.55 -8.48
C LEU A 40 -6.68 -5.82 -9.45
N CYS A 41 -6.28 -4.57 -9.13
CA CYS A 41 -5.27 -3.84 -9.90
C CYS A 41 -3.96 -4.63 -10.04
N ILE A 42 -3.48 -5.24 -8.95
CA ILE A 42 -2.25 -6.06 -8.96
C ILE A 42 -2.43 -7.34 -9.76
N LEU A 43 -3.55 -8.04 -9.59
CA LEU A 43 -3.85 -9.31 -10.27
C LEU A 43 -4.02 -9.11 -11.78
N LYS A 44 -4.57 -7.97 -12.20
CA LYS A 44 -4.78 -7.61 -13.61
C LYS A 44 -3.57 -6.94 -14.26
N ASN A 45 -2.51 -6.63 -13.50
CA ASN A 45 -1.32 -6.01 -14.05
C ASN A 45 -0.37 -7.04 -14.68
N ASP A 46 -0.46 -7.19 -16.00
CA ASP A 46 0.34 -8.14 -16.79
C ASP A 46 1.85 -7.85 -16.83
N ARG A 47 2.30 -6.69 -16.33
CA ARG A 47 3.73 -6.35 -16.24
C ARG A 47 4.42 -6.96 -15.02
N LEU A 48 3.66 -7.35 -14.00
CA LEU A 48 4.19 -7.87 -12.73
C LEU A 48 4.29 -9.39 -12.77
N ARG A 49 5.40 -9.93 -12.25
CA ARG A 49 5.58 -11.38 -12.08
C ARG A 49 4.78 -11.89 -10.88
N ASP A 50 4.41 -13.17 -10.88
CA ASP A 50 3.62 -13.77 -9.79
C ASP A 50 4.23 -13.55 -8.40
N LYS A 51 5.55 -13.66 -8.25
CA LYS A 51 6.25 -13.40 -6.99
C LYS A 51 6.10 -11.93 -6.53
N GLU A 52 6.14 -10.98 -7.47
CA GLU A 52 5.96 -9.56 -7.17
C GLU A 52 4.50 -9.25 -6.85
N ARG A 53 3.55 -9.86 -7.58
CA ARG A 53 2.12 -9.76 -7.28
C ARG A 53 1.83 -10.29 -5.88
N GLN A 54 2.36 -11.45 -5.53
CA GLN A 54 2.23 -12.03 -4.19
C GLN A 54 2.77 -11.06 -3.13
N ASN A 55 3.99 -10.57 -3.27
CA ASN A 55 4.59 -9.64 -2.31
C ASN A 55 3.76 -8.36 -2.12
N LYS A 56 3.22 -7.80 -3.21
CA LYS A 56 2.36 -6.60 -3.14
C LYS A 56 1.04 -6.88 -2.44
N ILE A 57 0.40 -8.03 -2.72
CA ILE A 57 -0.84 -8.43 -2.05
C ILE A 57 -0.57 -8.67 -0.55
N GLU A 58 0.51 -9.35 -0.20
CA GLU A 58 0.90 -9.56 1.20
C GLU A 58 1.12 -8.22 1.92
N ALA A 59 1.74 -7.23 1.25
CA ALA A 59 1.91 -5.89 1.79
C ALA A 59 0.58 -5.17 2.07
N LEU A 60 -0.42 -5.34 1.19
CA LEU A 60 -1.77 -4.80 1.39
C LEU A 60 -2.51 -5.50 2.54
N LEU A 61 -2.29 -6.80 2.74
CA LEU A 61 -2.88 -7.59 3.82
C LEU A 61 -2.07 -7.48 5.13
N LEU A 62 -1.56 -6.28 5.46
CA LEU A 62 -0.77 -6.02 6.68
C LEU A 62 0.47 -6.93 6.83
N ASN A 63 1.17 -7.20 5.73
CA ASN A 63 2.31 -8.11 5.67
C ASN A 63 1.99 -9.55 6.12
N THR A 64 0.74 -9.99 5.94
CA THR A 64 0.33 -11.36 6.23
C THR A 64 0.88 -12.30 5.17
N LYS A 65 1.59 -13.34 5.62
CA LYS A 65 2.18 -14.34 4.73
C LYS A 65 1.09 -15.18 4.08
N LEU A 66 0.96 -15.10 2.75
CA LEU A 66 0.00 -15.89 2.01
C LEU A 66 0.57 -17.28 1.73
N SER A 67 -0.24 -18.33 1.97
CA SER A 67 0.10 -19.65 1.46
C SER A 67 -0.04 -19.67 -0.07
N PRO A 68 0.74 -20.53 -0.77
CA PRO A 68 0.66 -20.63 -2.24
C PRO A 68 -0.74 -21.00 -2.72
N GLU A 69 -1.49 -21.79 -1.94
CA GLU A 69 -2.88 -22.16 -2.23
C GLU A 69 -3.82 -20.94 -2.20
N ARG A 70 -3.67 -20.09 -1.18
CA ARG A 70 -4.47 -18.87 -1.01
C ARG A 70 -4.16 -17.85 -2.12
N PHE A 71 -2.90 -17.75 -2.54
CA PHE A 71 -2.52 -16.91 -3.68
C PHE A 71 -3.08 -17.44 -5.01
N ALA A 72 -2.99 -18.75 -5.25
CA ALA A 72 -3.57 -19.37 -6.46
C ALA A 72 -5.09 -19.17 -6.54
N PHE A 73 -5.78 -19.21 -5.38
CA PHE A 73 -7.20 -18.90 -5.29
C PHE A 73 -7.51 -17.45 -5.73
N LEU A 74 -6.74 -16.46 -5.25
CA LEU A 74 -6.87 -15.06 -5.67
C LEU A 74 -6.66 -14.88 -7.19
N ILE A 75 -5.66 -15.55 -7.76
CA ILE A 75 -5.43 -15.54 -9.22
C ILE A 75 -6.63 -16.11 -9.98
N ASN A 76 -7.26 -17.16 -9.47
CA ASN A 76 -8.46 -17.72 -10.08
C ASN A 76 -9.65 -16.75 -10.01
N LEU A 77 -9.88 -16.10 -8.87
CA LEU A 77 -10.92 -15.07 -8.74
C LEU A 77 -10.68 -13.93 -9.73
N GLY A 78 -9.44 -13.43 -9.82
CA GLY A 78 -9.07 -12.36 -10.76
C GLY A 78 -9.28 -12.73 -12.22
N LYS A 79 -9.13 -14.02 -12.60
CA LYS A 79 -9.42 -14.50 -13.96
C LYS A 79 -10.92 -14.55 -14.28
N GLN A 80 -11.76 -14.83 -13.29
CA GLN A 80 -13.20 -14.92 -13.48
C GLN A 80 -13.88 -13.54 -13.54
N ILE A 81 -13.23 -12.50 -13.02
CA ILE A 81 -13.70 -11.12 -13.17
C ILE A 81 -13.39 -10.65 -14.60
N ASN A 82 -14.38 -10.69 -15.48
CA ASN A 82 -14.28 -10.34 -16.90
C ASN A 82 -14.77 -8.90 -17.21
N ASP A 83 -15.41 -8.25 -16.25
CA ASP A 83 -16.00 -6.91 -16.33
C ASP A 83 -15.11 -5.82 -15.71
N TRP A 84 -13.86 -6.18 -15.39
CA TRP A 84 -12.85 -5.24 -14.94
C TRP A 84 -12.34 -4.40 -16.12
N SER A 85 -12.80 -3.15 -16.19
CA SER A 85 -12.11 -2.11 -16.96
C SER A 85 -11.11 -1.42 -16.04
N SER A 86 -9.81 -1.65 -16.25
CA SER A 86 -8.78 -0.75 -15.72
C SER A 86 -9.05 0.61 -16.35
N ASN A 87 -9.75 1.49 -15.63
CA ASN A 87 -10.23 2.76 -16.16
C ASN A 87 -9.09 3.79 -16.40
N ASP A 88 -7.86 3.30 -16.59
CA ASP A 88 -6.71 4.04 -17.12
C ASP A 88 -6.66 3.98 -18.67
N GLU A 89 -7.38 3.06 -19.30
CA GLU A 89 -7.81 3.31 -20.68
C GLU A 89 -9.01 4.25 -20.61
N ILE A 90 -8.68 5.52 -20.72
CA ILE A 90 -9.54 6.64 -21.07
C ILE A 90 -10.63 6.13 -22.02
N ILE A 91 -11.78 5.76 -21.47
CA ILE A 91 -13.03 5.98 -22.17
C ILE A 91 -13.19 7.49 -22.06
N PRO A 92 -13.07 8.27 -23.16
CA PRO A 92 -13.65 9.61 -23.14
C PRO A 92 -15.15 9.38 -23.02
N ASN A 93 -15.63 9.21 -21.79
CA ASN A 93 -17.03 9.36 -21.50
C ASN A 93 -17.29 10.84 -21.75
N ASP A 94 -17.86 11.09 -22.91
CA ASP A 94 -18.23 12.37 -23.51
C ASP A 94 -19.32 13.02 -22.65
N GLN A 95 -18.94 13.38 -21.43
CA GLN A 95 -19.69 14.15 -20.45
C GLN A 95 -18.79 15.26 -19.89
N THR A 96 -17.93 15.82 -20.75
CA THR A 96 -17.38 17.15 -20.50
C THR A 96 -18.52 18.14 -20.65
N GLU A 97 -19.15 18.43 -19.51
CA GLU A 97 -20.02 19.57 -19.35
C GLU A 97 -19.35 20.82 -19.95
N ASN A 98 -20.08 21.41 -20.88
CA ASN A 98 -19.83 22.66 -21.55
C ASN A 98 -19.39 23.77 -20.60
N VAL A 99 -18.13 24.20 -20.67
CA VAL A 99 -17.72 25.60 -20.43
C VAL A 99 -16.52 25.94 -21.31
N ASN A 100 -16.78 26.29 -22.58
CA ASN A 100 -15.80 26.98 -23.41
C ASN A 100 -15.63 28.42 -22.87
N VAL A 101 -14.74 28.60 -21.91
CA VAL A 101 -14.31 29.94 -21.46
C VAL A 101 -13.22 30.41 -22.41
N GLN A 102 -13.62 31.14 -23.44
CA GLN A 102 -12.69 31.81 -24.34
C GLN A 102 -12.06 32.99 -23.59
N PHE A 103 -10.82 32.82 -23.13
CA PHE A 103 -10.00 33.92 -22.64
C PHE A 103 -9.43 34.66 -23.86
N GLU A 104 -10.08 35.74 -24.24
CA GLU A 104 -9.49 36.74 -25.13
C GLU A 104 -8.79 37.77 -24.24
N GLY A 105 -7.45 37.68 -24.16
CA GLY A 105 -6.66 38.45 -23.21
C GLY A 105 -5.18 38.49 -23.58
N SER A 106 -4.89 39.28 -24.62
CA SER A 106 -3.67 40.04 -24.96
C SER A 106 -2.28 39.63 -24.42
N SER A 107 -1.33 39.71 -25.37
CA SER A 107 0.07 40.15 -25.27
C SER A 107 1.13 39.20 -24.71
N ASP A 108 2.01 38.80 -25.65
CA ASP A 108 3.47 38.93 -25.61
C ASP A 108 4.14 38.97 -24.23
N GLU A 109 5.06 38.03 -23.99
CA GLU A 109 6.44 38.38 -23.66
C GLU A 109 7.36 37.14 -23.74
N GLU A 110 8.48 37.33 -24.42
CA GLU A 110 9.55 36.38 -24.70
C GLU A 110 10.09 35.73 -23.41
N ASN A 111 9.98 34.39 -23.29
CA ASN A 111 10.75 33.66 -22.29
C ASN A 111 12.12 33.28 -22.87
N ASN A 112 13.09 34.11 -22.54
CA ASN A 112 14.51 33.90 -22.75
C ASN A 112 14.93 32.67 -21.93
N PHE A 113 15.27 31.57 -22.63
CA PHE A 113 15.71 30.32 -22.02
C PHE A 113 17.18 30.48 -21.64
N ASP A 114 17.43 31.00 -20.44
CA ASP A 114 18.79 31.12 -19.92
C ASP A 114 19.20 29.86 -19.15
N ASP A 115 20.44 29.50 -19.42
CA ASP A 115 21.21 28.34 -19.03
C ASP A 115 21.37 28.23 -17.49
N PHE A 116 21.18 27.03 -16.94
CA PHE A 116 21.67 26.71 -15.60
C PHE A 116 22.20 25.28 -15.57
N ASP A 117 23.41 25.14 -16.08
CA ASP A 117 24.34 24.08 -15.73
C ASP A 117 25.03 24.40 -14.39
N VAL A 118 24.79 23.56 -13.38
CA VAL A 118 25.67 23.35 -12.21
C VAL A 118 25.27 22.01 -11.60
N SER A 119 26.11 21.00 -11.77
CA SER A 119 27.24 20.67 -10.89
C SER A 119 26.85 19.67 -9.81
N ASP A 120 27.16 18.40 -10.11
CA ASP A 120 27.94 17.48 -9.29
C ASP A 120 28.13 17.85 -7.80
N GLY A 121 27.73 16.96 -6.89
CA GLY A 121 28.05 17.11 -5.47
C GLY A 121 27.24 16.26 -4.49
N GLU A 122 27.77 15.07 -4.20
CA GLU A 122 27.78 14.40 -2.89
C GLU A 122 26.61 13.48 -2.48
N GLU A 123 26.90 12.18 -2.58
CA GLU A 123 26.26 11.08 -1.87
C GLU A 123 26.47 11.21 -0.35
N MET A 124 25.39 11.33 0.41
CA MET A 124 25.44 11.23 1.88
C MET A 124 25.34 9.75 2.30
N ILE A 125 26.50 9.14 2.57
CA ILE A 125 26.61 7.85 3.25
C ILE A 125 26.29 8.07 4.74
N ILE A 126 25.11 7.61 5.17
CA ILE A 126 24.76 7.56 6.60
C ILE A 126 25.38 6.30 7.19
N ASP A 127 26.57 6.47 7.77
CA ASP A 127 27.27 5.48 8.59
C ASP A 127 26.65 5.44 9.99
N ASP A 128 25.65 4.58 10.17
CA ASP A 128 25.03 4.34 11.48
C ASP A 128 25.79 3.22 12.23
N THR A 129 27.05 3.53 12.57
CA THR A 129 27.89 2.70 13.44
C THR A 129 27.43 2.87 14.90
N ILE A 130 26.50 2.01 15.34
CA ILE A 130 26.15 1.85 16.75
C ILE A 130 27.34 1.20 17.48
N GLN A 131 28.04 2.00 18.29
CA GLN A 131 29.12 1.53 19.18
C GLN A 131 28.53 0.85 20.42
N GLU A 132 28.80 -0.45 20.57
CA GLU A 132 28.48 -1.20 21.79
C GLU A 132 29.32 -0.71 22.99
N ILE A 133 28.65 -0.10 23.97
CA ILE A 133 29.24 0.24 25.26
C ILE A 133 29.37 -1.05 26.10
N ARG A 134 30.56 -1.66 26.05
CA ARG A 134 30.97 -2.77 26.93
C ARG A 134 31.16 -2.25 28.36
N VAL A 135 30.16 -2.43 29.23
CA VAL A 135 30.30 -2.25 30.69
C VAL A 135 30.66 -3.57 31.34
N ASN A 136 31.94 -3.74 31.68
CA ASN A 136 32.40 -4.79 32.59
C ASN A 136 31.92 -4.47 34.02
N LYS A 137 31.08 -5.33 34.60
CA LYS A 137 30.96 -5.46 36.05
C LYS A 137 30.95 -6.93 36.46
N THR A 138 31.86 -7.20 37.38
CA THR A 138 32.19 -8.45 38.04
C THR A 138 31.02 -9.00 38.86
N ASN A 139 30.87 -10.33 38.82
CA ASN A 139 30.31 -11.25 39.82
C ASN A 139 29.40 -10.64 40.91
N ASP A 140 28.09 -10.89 40.84
CA ASP A 140 27.37 -11.49 41.98
C ASP A 140 26.02 -12.12 41.57
N SER A 141 25.74 -13.21 42.25
CA SER A 141 24.53 -14.01 42.41
C SER A 141 23.17 -13.54 41.85
N ASN A 142 22.54 -14.48 41.12
CA ASN A 142 21.13 -14.87 41.24
C ASN A 142 20.08 -13.76 41.11
N GLN A 143 19.61 -13.48 39.88
CA GLN A 143 18.31 -12.85 39.69
C GLN A 143 17.70 -13.19 38.31
N ARG A 144 16.43 -13.56 38.39
CA ARG A 144 15.57 -14.07 37.33
C ARG A 144 15.46 -13.06 36.18
N SER A 145 15.50 -13.55 34.96
CA SER A 145 15.12 -12.80 33.75
C SER A 145 13.66 -12.33 33.85
N GLN A 146 13.46 -11.11 34.37
CA GLN A 146 12.18 -10.43 34.26
C GLN A 146 12.10 -9.77 32.89
N THR A 147 11.46 -10.48 31.95
CA THR A 147 10.85 -9.87 30.77
C THR A 147 9.88 -8.80 31.26
N LEU A 148 10.27 -7.53 31.18
CA LEU A 148 9.42 -6.41 31.59
C LEU A 148 8.24 -6.32 30.63
N GLN A 149 7.03 -6.54 31.15
CA GLN A 149 5.81 -6.42 30.37
C GLN A 149 5.45 -4.93 30.24
N PRO A 150 5.05 -4.42 29.06
CA PRO A 150 4.69 -3.02 28.87
C PRO A 150 3.50 -2.57 29.75
N ARG A 151 2.74 -3.53 30.31
CA ARG A 151 1.63 -3.28 31.22
C ARG A 151 2.04 -2.88 32.64
N THR A 152 3.30 -3.03 33.02
CA THR A 152 3.82 -2.68 34.35
C THR A 152 4.47 -1.30 34.43
N ILE A 153 4.51 -0.54 33.33
CA ILE A 153 5.12 0.80 33.28
C ILE A 153 4.21 1.87 33.93
N ASP A 154 2.91 1.58 34.09
CA ASP A 154 1.90 2.60 34.42
C ASP A 154 1.73 2.92 35.92
N ALA A 155 2.47 2.25 36.81
CA ALA A 155 2.24 2.37 38.26
C ALA A 155 3.05 3.48 38.96
N LEU A 156 3.99 4.14 38.28
CA LEU A 156 4.95 5.08 38.92
C LEU A 156 4.81 6.54 38.46
N TRP A 157 3.82 6.86 37.63
CA TRP A 157 3.66 8.20 37.03
C TRP A 157 2.40 8.97 37.46
N LEU A 158 1.64 8.47 38.43
CA LEU A 158 0.41 9.11 38.93
C LEU A 158 0.54 9.72 40.34
N GLN A 159 1.74 10.16 40.73
CA GLN A 159 1.89 10.90 41.97
C GLN A 159 2.72 12.18 41.79
N ARG A 160 2.06 13.21 41.26
CA ARG A 160 2.37 14.60 41.60
C ARG A 160 1.15 15.50 41.42
#